data_AF-A0A537HJ33-F1
#
_entry.id   AF-A0A537HJ33-F1
#
_cell.length_a   1.000
_cell.length_b   1.000
_cell.length_c   1.000
_cell.angle_alpha   90.00
_cell.angle_beta   90.00
_cell.angle_gamma   90.00
#
_symmetry.space_group_name_H-M   'P 1'
#
loop_
_entity.id
_entity.type
_entity.pdbx_description
1 polymer ?
#
loop_
_entity_poly.entity_id
_entity_poly.type
_entity_poly.pdbx_seq_one_letter_code
_entity_poly.pdbx_strand_id
1 'polypeptide(L)'
;MTAEDQVCVTGLLESGAALSIHYRGGVSRGTNLLWEINGTEGDLQLTAAGGQAQIFEMTVRGGKGARSSLEVLPVTEQYRWSPPQGPGPSTNVAEAYTRFARDYREGTHFCPTFDDAVKRHRMLNAIETAAATGQRQTLG
;
A
#
# COMPACT_ATOMS: atom_id res chain seq x y z
N MET A 1 9.00 -26.51 -0.58
CA MET A 1 8.63 -25.21 -1.19
C MET A 1 9.47 -24.16 -0.50
N THR A 2 10.37 -23.52 -1.23
CA THR A 2 11.19 -22.41 -0.73
C THR A 2 10.67 -21.14 -1.37
N ALA A 3 10.65 -20.04 -0.61
CA ALA A 3 10.32 -18.70 -1.11
C ALA A 3 11.50 -17.79 -0.80
N GLU A 4 11.68 -16.74 -1.60
CA GLU A 4 12.72 -15.75 -1.35
C GLU A 4 12.41 -14.94 -0.09
N ASP A 5 13.39 -14.79 0.80
CA ASP A 5 13.23 -14.04 2.05
C ASP A 5 13.20 -12.52 1.85
N GLN A 6 13.76 -12.06 0.73
CA GLN A 6 13.96 -10.64 0.40
C GLN A 6 13.71 -10.43 -1.09
N VAL A 7 12.89 -9.43 -1.44
CA VAL A 7 12.62 -9.03 -2.82
C VAL A 7 12.83 -7.52 -2.91
N CYS A 8 13.69 -7.09 -3.84
CA CYS A 8 13.94 -5.69 -4.14
C CYS A 8 13.44 -5.38 -5.55
N VAL A 9 12.62 -4.33 -5.68
CA VAL A 9 12.07 -3.89 -6.97
C VAL A 9 12.37 -2.40 -7.12
N THR A 10 12.97 -2.01 -8.24
CA THR A 10 13.18 -0.61 -8.59
C THR A 10 12.70 -0.35 -10.01
N GLY A 11 12.20 0.87 -10.25
CA GLY A 11 11.68 1.22 -11.56
C GLY A 11 11.11 2.62 -11.62
N LEU A 12 10.39 2.89 -12.70
CA LEU A 12 9.68 4.14 -12.92
C LEU A 12 8.19 3.83 -13.10
N LEU A 13 7.34 4.67 -12.53
CA LEU A 13 5.92 4.71 -12.86
C LEU A 13 5.73 5.31 -14.27
N GLU A 14 4.53 5.18 -14.84
CA GLU A 14 4.20 5.80 -16.15
C GLU A 14 4.47 7.31 -16.18
N SER A 15 4.31 7.99 -15.04
CA SER A 15 4.61 9.41 -14.88
C SER A 15 6.11 9.75 -14.89
N GLY A 16 6.99 8.75 -14.87
CA GLY A 16 8.44 8.91 -14.70
C GLY A 16 8.89 9.03 -13.24
N ALA A 17 7.97 8.99 -12.27
CA ALA A 17 8.32 8.98 -10.85
C ALA A 17 9.08 7.69 -10.49
N ALA A 18 10.17 7.83 -9.73
CA ALA A 18 10.95 6.69 -9.26
C ALA A 18 10.21 5.90 -8.19
N LEU A 19 10.26 4.57 -8.28
CA LEU A 19 9.74 3.63 -7.31
C LEU A 19 10.85 2.71 -6.82
N SER A 20 10.90 2.49 -5.51
CA SER A 20 11.74 1.47 -4.87
C SER A 20 10.92 0.72 -3.82
N ILE A 21 10.96 -0.61 -3.87
CA ILE A 21 10.28 -1.50 -2.92
C ILE A 21 11.32 -2.47 -2.38
N HIS A 22 11.38 -2.59 -1.06
CA HIS A 22 12.05 -3.68 -0.38
C HIS A 22 11.00 -4.47 0.41
N TYR A 23 10.72 -5.68 -0.05
CA TYR A 23 9.81 -6.60 0.63
C TYR A 23 10.63 -7.67 1.33
N ARG A 24 10.27 -8.00 2.57
CA ARG A 24 10.95 -9.06 3.32
C ARG A 24 10.02 -9.89 4.17
N GLY A 25 10.40 -11.15 4.36
CA GLY A 25 9.80 -12.01 5.36
C GLY A 25 10.18 -11.60 6.79
N GLY A 26 9.38 -12.06 7.76
CA GLY A 26 9.64 -11.90 9.20
C GLY A 26 9.34 -10.51 9.76
N VAL A 27 9.74 -10.30 11.01
CA VAL A 27 9.55 -9.05 11.78
C VAL A 27 10.92 -8.48 12.13
N SER A 28 11.06 -7.16 11.98
CA SER A 28 12.27 -6.43 12.38
C SER A 28 12.09 -5.75 13.72
N ARG A 29 13.20 -5.61 14.45
CA ARG A 29 13.30 -4.76 15.65
C ARG A 29 13.25 -3.25 15.32
N GLY A 30 13.46 -2.89 14.06
CA GLY A 30 13.38 -1.52 13.56
C GLY A 30 12.14 -1.29 12.69
N THR A 31 12.32 -0.75 11.49
CA THR A 31 11.24 -0.47 10.54
C THR A 31 10.57 -1.76 10.06
N ASN A 32 9.24 -1.86 10.14
CA ASN A 32 8.47 -2.98 9.58
C ASN A 32 7.71 -2.57 8.31
N LEU A 33 6.72 -1.68 8.41
CA LEU A 33 6.19 -0.96 7.25
C LEU A 33 6.71 0.47 7.24
N LEU A 34 7.27 0.87 6.11
CA LEU A 34 7.54 2.26 5.76
C LEU A 34 7.18 2.44 4.29
N TRP A 35 6.22 3.30 4.01
CA TRP A 35 5.86 3.71 2.66
C TRP A 35 5.89 5.22 2.58
N GLU A 36 6.77 5.74 1.73
CA GLU A 36 6.96 7.16 1.52
C GLU A 36 6.50 7.55 0.12
N ILE A 37 5.84 8.72 0.05
CA ILE A 37 5.40 9.33 -1.20
C ILE A 37 5.89 10.77 -1.15
N ASN A 38 6.89 11.08 -1.97
CA ASN A 38 7.53 12.39 -1.98
C ASN A 38 7.09 13.17 -3.21
N GLY A 39 6.47 14.33 -2.97
CA GLY A 39 5.95 15.22 -3.99
C GLY A 39 6.63 16.58 -3.95
N THR A 40 6.37 17.40 -4.97
CA THR A 40 6.90 18.76 -5.06
C THR A 40 6.30 19.72 -4.02
N GLU A 41 5.12 19.40 -3.49
CA GLU A 41 4.40 20.25 -2.52
C GLU A 41 4.42 19.70 -1.10
N GLY A 42 4.93 18.49 -0.92
CA GLY A 42 4.92 17.82 0.36
C GLY A 42 5.14 16.32 0.26
N ASP A 43 5.21 15.72 1.44
CA ASP A 43 5.55 14.33 1.64
C ASP A 43 4.48 13.63 2.48
N LEU A 44 4.23 12.37 2.17
CA LEU A 44 3.44 11.46 2.98
C LEU A 44 4.29 10.28 3.42
N GLN A 45 4.07 9.84 4.65
CA GLN A 45 4.69 8.65 5.20
C GLN A 45 3.64 7.79 5.91
N LEU A 46 3.59 6.52 5.56
CA LEU A 46 2.77 5.52 6.22
C LEU A 46 3.70 4.55 6.97
N THR A 47 3.39 4.31 8.23
CA THR A 47 4.11 3.34 9.07
C THR A 47 3.14 2.41 9.80
N ALA A 48 3.57 1.18 10.06
CA ALA A 48 2.83 0.20 10.83
C ALA A 48 3.76 -0.86 11.43
N ALA A 49 3.26 -1.63 12.39
CA ALA A 49 4.00 -2.73 13.02
C ALA A 49 4.27 -3.91 12.06
N GLY A 50 3.59 -3.97 10.90
CA GLY A 50 3.85 -4.93 9.84
C GLY A 50 3.30 -4.47 8.49
N GLY A 51 3.76 -5.10 7.39
CA GLY A 51 3.38 -4.73 6.02
C GLY A 51 1.98 -5.20 5.58
N GLN A 52 1.27 -5.92 6.45
CA GLN A 52 -0.06 -6.46 6.18
C GLN A 52 -1.11 -5.41 6.52
N ALA A 53 -1.40 -4.51 5.58
CA ALA A 53 -2.35 -3.41 5.77
C ALA A 53 -3.76 -3.87 6.15
N GLN A 54 -4.13 -5.12 5.86
CA GLN A 54 -5.41 -5.71 6.30
C GLN A 54 -5.44 -6.06 7.80
N ILE A 55 -4.28 -6.16 8.46
CA ILE A 55 -4.15 -6.56 9.87
C ILE A 55 -3.69 -5.40 10.75
N PHE A 56 -2.66 -4.65 10.32
CA PHE A 56 -2.03 -3.64 11.17
C PHE A 56 -2.67 -2.26 10.98
N GLU A 57 -2.93 -1.56 12.10
CA GLU A 57 -3.28 -0.14 12.08
C GLU A 57 -2.11 0.67 11.51
N MET A 58 -2.41 1.55 10.56
CA MET A 58 -1.42 2.39 9.90
C MET A 58 -1.46 3.79 10.49
N THR A 59 -0.28 4.35 10.79
CA THR A 59 -0.13 5.77 11.11
C THR A 59 0.25 6.51 9.84
N VAL A 60 -0.55 7.52 9.49
CA VAL A 60 -0.24 8.44 8.39
C VAL A 60 0.41 9.69 8.97
N ARG A 61 1.52 10.11 8.36
CA ARG A 61 2.17 11.38 8.61
C ARG A 61 2.30 12.17 7.32
N GLY A 62 2.32 13.49 7.42
CA GLY A 62 2.54 14.35 6.28
C GLY A 62 3.14 15.70 6.63
N GLY A 63 3.81 16.28 5.64
CA GLY A 63 4.37 17.63 5.67
C GLY A 63 4.09 18.33 4.35
N LYS A 64 3.83 19.64 4.37
CA LYS A 64 3.56 20.44 3.16
C LYS A 64 4.20 21.81 3.22
N GLY A 65 4.51 22.37 2.06
CA GLY A 65 5.04 23.73 1.94
C GLY A 65 6.33 23.93 2.76
N ALA A 66 6.39 25.01 3.55
CA ALA A 66 7.59 25.35 4.34
C ALA A 66 7.78 24.53 5.63
N ARG A 67 6.96 23.51 5.89
CA ARG A 67 7.11 22.65 7.08
C ARG A 67 8.39 21.82 6.95
N SER A 68 9.18 21.78 8.03
CA SER A 68 10.46 21.04 8.07
C SER A 68 10.34 19.61 8.62
N SER A 69 9.14 19.17 9.02
CA SER A 69 8.91 17.85 9.60
C SER A 69 7.54 17.27 9.20
N LEU A 70 7.44 15.94 9.32
CA LEU A 70 6.18 15.21 9.17
C LEU A 70 5.41 15.20 10.49
N GLU A 71 4.13 15.54 10.42
CA GLU A 71 3.20 15.48 11.55
C GLU A 71 2.16 14.36 11.33
N VAL A 72 1.64 13.80 12.42
CA VAL A 72 0.55 12.81 12.33
C VAL A 72 -0.68 13.45 11.69
N LEU A 73 -1.20 12.82 10.65
CA LEU A 73 -2.45 13.19 10.01
C LEU A 73 -3.56 12.31 10.57
N PRO A 74 -4.47 12.86 11.40
CA PRO A 74 -5.57 12.07 11.94
C PRO A 74 -6.51 11.63 10.82
N VAL A 75 -6.86 10.34 10.80
CA VAL A 75 -7.89 9.81 9.91
C VAL A 75 -9.24 10.20 10.51
N THR A 76 -9.90 11.19 9.91
CA THR A 76 -11.19 11.70 10.37
C THR A 76 -12.32 10.71 10.09
N GLU A 77 -13.43 10.85 10.82
CA GLU A 77 -14.60 9.94 10.74
C GLU A 77 -15.18 9.80 9.34
N GLN A 78 -15.05 10.82 8.48
CA GLN A 78 -15.49 10.74 7.08
C GLN A 78 -14.77 9.65 6.25
N TYR A 79 -13.62 9.17 6.74
CA TYR A 79 -12.84 8.07 6.17
C TYR A 79 -13.03 6.74 6.94
N ARG A 80 -14.03 6.66 7.83
CA ARG A 80 -14.48 5.45 8.50
C ARG A 80 -15.89 5.14 7.98
N TRP A 81 -16.01 4.05 7.22
CA TRP A 81 -17.26 3.61 6.62
C TRP A 81 -17.89 2.48 7.44
N SER A 82 -17.06 1.65 8.06
CA SER A 82 -17.53 0.56 8.91
C SER A 82 -17.94 1.06 10.30
N PRO A 83 -18.92 0.40 10.96
CA PRO A 83 -19.16 0.62 12.39
C PRO A 83 -17.89 0.35 13.20
N PRO A 84 -17.74 0.95 14.39
CA PRO A 84 -16.62 0.68 15.27
C PRO A 84 -16.46 -0.82 15.53
N GLN A 85 -15.25 -1.33 15.31
CA GLN A 85 -14.94 -2.73 15.56
C GLN A 85 -14.52 -2.94 17.02
N GLY A 86 -14.70 -4.17 17.52
CA GLY A 86 -14.14 -4.58 18.80
C GLY A 86 -12.60 -4.63 18.79
N PRO A 87 -11.96 -4.96 19.92
CA PRO A 87 -10.51 -5.08 19.99
C PRO A 87 -9.97 -6.10 18.98
N GLY A 88 -8.96 -5.72 18.19
CA GLY A 88 -8.28 -6.62 17.24
C GLY A 88 -8.16 -6.07 15.82
N PRO A 89 -7.57 -6.84 14.90
CA PRO A 89 -7.19 -6.39 13.58
C PRO A 89 -8.32 -6.51 12.53
N SER A 90 -9.57 -6.22 12.90
CA SER A 90 -10.72 -6.37 11.99
C SER A 90 -11.11 -5.09 11.27
N THR A 91 -10.69 -3.91 11.76
CA THR A 91 -11.10 -2.60 11.21
C THR A 91 -10.85 -2.50 9.71
N ASN A 92 -9.63 -2.73 9.23
CA ASN A 92 -9.31 -2.53 7.80
C ASN A 92 -10.08 -3.50 6.89
N VAL A 93 -10.35 -4.73 7.36
CA VAL A 93 -11.18 -5.69 6.64
C VAL A 93 -12.66 -5.27 6.65
N ALA A 94 -13.17 -4.79 7.78
CA ALA A 94 -14.54 -4.28 7.90
C ALA A 94 -14.78 -3.06 7.01
N GLU A 95 -13.81 -2.13 6.92
CA GLU A 95 -13.84 -1.00 5.99
C GLU A 95 -13.95 -1.47 4.53
N ALA A 96 -13.14 -2.46 4.14
CA ALA A 96 -13.16 -3.03 2.80
C ALA A 96 -14.49 -3.70 2.46
N TYR A 97 -15.04 -4.52 3.36
CA TYR A 97 -16.34 -5.18 3.16
C TYR A 97 -17.50 -4.18 3.14
N THR A 98 -17.42 -3.10 3.92
CA THR A 98 -18.46 -2.06 3.92
C THR A 98 -18.50 -1.35 2.57
N ARG A 99 -17.34 -1.00 2.00
CA ARG A 99 -17.25 -0.45 0.64
C ARG A 99 -17.76 -1.43 -0.41
N PHE A 100 -17.40 -2.71 -0.30
CA PHE A 100 -17.86 -3.73 -1.24
C PHE A 100 -19.39 -3.87 -1.22
N ALA A 101 -19.99 -3.92 -0.02
CA ALA A 101 -21.44 -3.98 0.12
C ALA A 101 -22.13 -2.73 -0.44
N ARG A 102 -21.49 -1.57 -0.32
CA ARG A 102 -21.97 -0.31 -0.90
C ARG A 102 -21.94 -0.33 -2.42
N ASP A 103 -20.82 -0.76 -3.01
CA ASP A 103 -20.70 -0.92 -4.47
C ASP A 103 -21.80 -1.82 -5.02
N TYR A 104 -22.08 -2.94 -4.34
CA TYR A 104 -23.15 -3.86 -4.73
C TYR A 104 -24.56 -3.27 -4.61
N ARG A 105 -24.85 -2.57 -3.51
CA ARG A 105 -26.22 -2.07 -3.20
C ARG A 105 -26.57 -0.76 -3.89
N GLU A 106 -25.59 0.13 -4.02
CA GLU A 106 -25.77 1.50 -4.50
C GLU A 106 -25.21 1.72 -5.90
N GLY A 107 -24.51 0.73 -6.48
CA GLY A 107 -23.85 0.88 -7.78
C GLY A 107 -22.64 1.81 -7.74
N THR A 108 -21.99 1.96 -6.58
CA THR A 108 -20.73 2.70 -6.47
C THR A 108 -19.54 1.86 -6.97
N HIS A 109 -18.35 2.48 -7.08
CA HIS A 109 -17.13 1.83 -7.59
C HIS A 109 -15.91 2.18 -6.72
N PHE A 110 -16.00 1.94 -5.41
CA PHE A 110 -14.93 2.25 -4.46
C PHE A 110 -13.94 1.10 -4.25
N CYS A 111 -14.31 -0.13 -4.59
CA CYS A 111 -13.48 -1.31 -4.46
C CYS A 111 -12.69 -1.61 -5.74
N PRO A 112 -11.49 -2.22 -5.62
CA PRO A 112 -10.77 -2.78 -6.77
C PRO A 112 -11.61 -3.82 -7.51
N THR A 113 -11.42 -3.86 -8.82
CA THR A 113 -12.11 -4.77 -9.74
C THR A 113 -11.21 -5.94 -10.17
N PHE A 114 -11.77 -6.87 -10.95
CA PHE A 114 -10.96 -7.93 -11.59
C PHE A 114 -9.92 -7.36 -12.56
N ASP A 115 -10.19 -6.24 -13.21
CA ASP A 115 -9.22 -5.59 -14.09
C ASP A 115 -8.00 -5.10 -13.30
N ASP A 116 -8.22 -4.60 -12.09
CA ASP A 116 -7.13 -4.20 -11.19
C ASP A 116 -6.32 -5.41 -10.71
N ALA A 117 -6.98 -6.54 -10.48
CA ALA A 117 -6.31 -7.80 -10.16
C ALA A 117 -5.43 -8.27 -11.32
N VAL A 118 -5.93 -8.23 -12.56
CA VAL A 118 -5.13 -8.58 -13.75
C VAL A 118 -3.91 -7.69 -13.89
N LYS A 119 -4.06 -6.36 -13.73
CA LYS A 119 -2.92 -5.42 -13.72
C LYS A 119 -1.90 -5.80 -12.66
N ARG A 120 -2.35 -6.10 -11.44
CA ARG A 120 -1.46 -6.50 -10.33
C ARG A 120 -0.72 -7.80 -10.62
N HIS A 121 -1.37 -8.80 -11.19
CA HIS A 121 -0.74 -10.07 -11.54
C HIS A 121 0.25 -9.94 -12.69
N ARG A 122 -0.02 -9.10 -13.70
CA ARG A 122 0.97 -8.79 -14.76
C ARG A 122 2.21 -8.12 -14.19
N MET A 123 2.05 -7.20 -13.24
CA MET A 123 3.18 -6.57 -12.54
C MET A 123 4.04 -7.59 -11.79
N LEU A 124 3.42 -8.54 -11.06
CA LEU A 124 4.14 -9.60 -10.36
C LEU A 124 4.92 -10.49 -11.33
N ASN A 125 4.29 -10.91 -12.42
CA ASN A 125 4.95 -11.70 -13.47
C ASN A 125 6.15 -10.96 -14.09
N ALA A 126 6.05 -9.65 -14.28
CA ALA A 126 7.16 -8.83 -14.77
C ALA A 126 8.31 -8.73 -13.75
N ILE A 127 8.02 -8.63 -12.45
CA ILE A 127 9.04 -8.66 -11.40
C ILE A 127 9.78 -10.01 -11.42
N GLU A 128 9.05 -11.12 -11.50
CA GLU A 128 9.63 -12.46 -11.58
C GLU A 128 10.48 -12.64 -12.84
N THR A 129 10.00 -12.16 -13.99
CA THR A 129 10.74 -12.20 -15.26
C THR A 129 12.01 -11.36 -15.18
N ALA A 130 11.95 -10.16 -14.56
CA ALA A 130 13.12 -9.32 -14.36
C ALA A 130 14.17 -10.01 -13.48
N ALA A 131 13.75 -10.65 -12.40
CA ALA A 131 14.62 -11.39 -11.50
C ALA A 131 15.30 -12.58 -12.20
N ALA A 132 14.55 -13.33 -13.01
CA ALA A 132 15.07 -14.49 -13.73
C ALA A 132 16.04 -14.14 -14.87
N THR A 133 15.80 -13.03 -15.56
CA THR A 133 16.55 -12.63 -16.77
C THR A 133 17.64 -11.59 -16.52
N GLY A 134 17.55 -10.86 -15.40
CA GLY A 134 18.35 -9.67 -15.15
C GLY A 134 17.98 -8.48 -16.06
N GLN A 135 16.89 -8.57 -16.82
CA GLN A 135 16.47 -7.53 -17.76
C GLN A 135 15.28 -6.74 -17.24
N ARG A 136 15.34 -5.41 -17.40
CA ARG A 136 14.22 -4.53 -17.08
C ARG A 136 12.98 -4.91 -17.90
N GLN A 137 11.85 -5.09 -17.23
CA GLN A 137 10.56 -5.29 -17.88
C GLN A 137 9.82 -3.96 -18.01
N THR A 138 8.99 -3.86 -19.05
CA THR A 138 8.05 -2.75 -19.26
C THR A 138 6.65 -3.33 -19.33
N LEU A 139 5.75 -2.81 -18.49
CA LEU A 139 4.33 -3.16 -18.54
C LEU A 139 3.68 -2.29 -19.62
N GLY A 140 2.97 -2.93 -20.55
CA GLY A 140 2.13 -2.26 -21.54
C GLY A 140 0.68 -2.15 -21.08
#